data_AF-A0A127SBM0-F1
#
_entry.id   AF-A0A127SBM0-F1
#
_cell.length_a   1.000
_cell.length_b   1.000
_cell.length_c   1.000
_cell.angle_alpha   90.00
_cell.angle_beta   90.00
_cell.angle_gamma   90.00
#
_symmetry.space_group_name_H-M   'P 1'
#
loop_
_entity.id
_entity.type
_entity.pdbx_description
1 polymer ?
#
loop_
_entity_poly.entity_id
_entity_poly.type
_entity_poly.pdbx_seq_one_letter_code
_entity_poly.pdbx_strand_id
1 'polypeptide(L)'
;TPLLAMPKKSAIKTSLFAAEEREQKLDRKGDLLSTLNQHVNFVALATEIDHIAPRPSDKRGGRPPYPTELMVRVLVLQHLYNLSDEALEYQLLDRLSFQRFCGLRHS
;
A
#
# COMPACT_ATOMS: atom_id res chain seq x y z
N THR A 1 40.24 -41.43 -7.52
CA THR A 1 39.09 -40.76 -8.19
C THR A 1 38.68 -39.58 -7.35
N PRO A 2 38.91 -38.32 -7.77
CA PRO A 2 38.48 -37.19 -6.96
C PRO A 2 36.96 -37.06 -7.07
N LEU A 3 36.29 -37.05 -5.93
CA LEU A 3 34.86 -36.79 -5.79
C LEU A 3 34.58 -35.38 -6.32
N LEU A 4 33.83 -35.31 -7.42
CA LEU A 4 33.34 -34.07 -8.00
C LEU A 4 32.40 -33.42 -6.98
N ALA A 5 32.86 -32.36 -6.30
CA ALA A 5 32.06 -31.62 -5.34
C ALA A 5 30.83 -31.04 -6.06
N MET A 6 29.64 -31.55 -5.76
CA MET A 6 28.40 -31.03 -6.34
C MET A 6 28.14 -29.62 -5.80
N PRO A 7 27.76 -28.66 -6.67
CA PRO A 7 27.47 -27.30 -6.22
C PRO A 7 26.31 -27.32 -5.22
N LYS A 8 26.50 -26.74 -4.03
CA LYS A 8 25.45 -26.60 -3.02
C LYS A 8 24.34 -25.73 -3.58
N LYS A 9 23.15 -26.32 -3.78
CA LYS A 9 21.95 -25.57 -4.16
C LYS A 9 21.60 -24.59 -3.03
N SER A 10 21.66 -23.29 -3.31
CA SER A 10 21.22 -22.25 -2.38
C SER A 10 19.71 -22.05 -2.48
N ALA A 11 19.03 -21.97 -1.34
CA ALA A 11 17.62 -21.60 -1.26
C ALA A 11 17.40 -20.10 -1.56
N ILE A 12 18.42 -19.27 -1.36
CA ILE A 12 18.40 -17.84 -1.67
C ILE A 12 18.86 -17.68 -3.13
N LYS A 13 17.94 -17.26 -3.98
CA LYS A 13 18.22 -16.87 -5.37
C LYS A 13 18.27 -15.35 -5.45
N THR A 14 19.43 -14.81 -5.81
CA THR A 14 19.58 -13.39 -6.11
C THR A 14 19.11 -13.16 -7.54
N SER A 15 17.97 -12.49 -7.72
CA SER A 15 17.42 -12.08 -9.02
C SER A 15 17.53 -10.57 -9.15
N LEU A 16 17.84 -10.08 -10.34
CA LEU A 16 17.78 -8.65 -10.65
C LEU A 16 16.34 -8.12 -10.51
N PHE A 17 15.34 -8.98 -10.72
CA PHE A 17 13.90 -8.68 -10.66
C PHE A 17 13.25 -9.21 -9.37
N ALA A 18 14.04 -9.38 -8.30
CA ALA A 18 13.53 -9.97 -7.07
C ALA A 18 12.39 -9.15 -6.43
N ALA A 19 12.29 -7.85 -6.73
CA ALA A 19 11.18 -7.01 -6.28
C ALA A 19 9.91 -7.29 -7.08
N GLU A 20 9.94 -7.21 -8.42
CA GLU A 20 8.76 -7.52 -9.25
C GLU A 20 8.27 -8.95 -9.03
N GLU A 21 9.18 -9.92 -8.90
CA GLU A 21 8.81 -11.32 -8.65
C GLU A 21 8.06 -11.50 -7.32
N ARG A 22 8.43 -10.73 -6.27
CA ARG A 22 7.72 -10.76 -4.99
C ARG A 22 6.33 -10.16 -5.12
N GLU A 23 6.20 -9.05 -5.85
CA GLU A 23 4.91 -8.42 -6.09
C GLU A 23 3.98 -9.29 -6.91
N GLN A 24 4.46 -9.88 -8.00
CA GLN A 24 3.66 -10.83 -8.78
C GLN A 24 3.21 -12.03 -7.95
N LYS A 25 4.05 -12.51 -7.02
CA LYS A 25 3.65 -13.56 -6.07
C LYS A 25 2.59 -13.09 -5.09
N LEU A 26 2.67 -11.85 -4.61
CA LEU A 26 1.64 -11.26 -3.74
C LEU A 26 0.31 -11.11 -4.51
N ASP A 27 0.36 -10.61 -5.74
CA ASP A 27 -0.82 -10.44 -6.59
C ASP A 27 -1.52 -11.77 -6.88
N ARG A 28 -0.74 -12.82 -7.21
CA ARG A 28 -1.27 -14.17 -7.44
C ARG A 28 -1.92 -14.80 -6.22
N LYS A 29 -1.51 -14.44 -5.01
CA LYS A 29 -2.11 -14.96 -3.79
C LYS A 29 -3.49 -14.37 -3.50
N GLY A 30 -3.82 -13.24 -4.13
CA GLY A 30 -5.00 -12.46 -3.81
C GLY A 30 -4.80 -11.70 -2.51
N ASP A 31 -5.13 -10.42 -2.51
CA ASP A 31 -5.19 -9.59 -1.32
C ASP A 31 -6.58 -8.98 -1.21
N LEU A 32 -7.12 -8.95 0.01
CA LEU A 32 -8.36 -8.27 0.36
C LEU A 32 -8.34 -6.82 -0.15
N LEU A 33 -7.20 -6.13 -0.01
CA LEU A 33 -7.05 -4.75 -0.44
C LEU A 33 -7.13 -4.59 -1.97
N SER A 34 -6.60 -5.56 -2.71
CA SER A 34 -6.74 -5.60 -4.18
C SER A 34 -8.20 -5.82 -4.58
N THR A 35 -8.90 -6.70 -3.88
CA THR A 35 -10.32 -6.96 -4.11
C THR A 35 -11.17 -5.72 -3.81
N LEU A 36 -10.90 -5.03 -2.69
CA LEU A 36 -11.56 -3.77 -2.34
C LEU A 36 -11.35 -2.70 -3.42
N ASN A 37 -10.13 -2.56 -3.93
CA ASN A 37 -9.82 -1.62 -5.00
C ASN A 37 -10.58 -1.88 -6.30
N GLN A 38 -10.94 -3.13 -6.58
CA GLN A 38 -11.72 -3.47 -7.77
C GLN A 38 -13.21 -3.15 -7.62
N HIS A 39 -13.74 -3.23 -6.40
CA HIS A 39 -15.18 -3.13 -6.15
C HIS A 39 -15.61 -1.76 -5.60
N VAL A 40 -14.70 -1.00 -5.00
CA VAL A 40 -15.00 0.31 -4.40
C VAL A 40 -14.41 1.41 -5.26
N ASN A 41 -15.27 2.31 -5.74
CA ASN A 41 -14.84 3.53 -6.40
C ASN A 41 -14.45 4.60 -5.36
N PHE A 42 -13.21 4.53 -4.88
CA PHE A 42 -12.69 5.46 -3.88
C PHE A 42 -12.62 6.92 -4.37
N VAL A 43 -12.42 7.14 -5.67
CA VAL A 43 -12.41 8.48 -6.26
C VAL A 43 -13.80 9.13 -6.14
N ALA A 44 -14.85 8.38 -6.50
CA ALA A 44 -16.23 8.85 -6.34
C ALA A 44 -16.57 9.11 -4.87
N LEU A 45 -16.19 8.19 -3.97
CA LEU A 45 -16.43 8.36 -2.54
C LEU A 45 -15.71 9.60 -1.98
N ALA A 46 -14.45 9.83 -2.38
CA ALA A 46 -13.71 11.02 -1.99
C ALA A 46 -14.36 12.31 -2.49
N THR A 47 -14.87 12.29 -3.72
CA THR A 47 -15.59 13.43 -4.32
C THR A 47 -16.85 13.78 -3.53
N GLU A 48 -17.63 12.77 -3.14
CA GLU A 48 -18.83 12.98 -2.31
C GLU A 48 -18.46 13.50 -0.91
N ILE A 49 -17.38 13.01 -0.32
CA ILE A 49 -16.88 13.50 0.98
C ILE A 49 -16.45 14.97 0.88
N ASP A 50 -15.71 15.34 -0.16
CA ASP A 50 -15.29 16.73 -0.37
C ASP A 50 -16.49 17.66 -0.59
N HIS A 51 -17.58 17.16 -1.18
CA HIS A 51 -18.82 17.91 -1.35
C HIS A 51 -19.58 18.10 -0.01
N ILE A 52 -19.69 17.05 0.81
CA ILE A 52 -20.46 17.08 2.07
C ILE A 52 -19.66 17.73 3.21
N ALA A 53 -18.34 17.56 3.23
CA ALA A 53 -17.43 18.03 4.25
C ALA A 53 -16.24 18.80 3.63
N PRO A 54 -16.50 19.98 3.03
CA PRO A 54 -15.47 20.75 2.35
C PRO A 54 -14.38 21.19 3.33
N ARG A 55 -13.12 20.98 2.92
CA ARG A 55 -11.97 21.35 3.73
C ARG A 55 -11.71 22.86 3.67
N PRO A 56 -11.29 23.49 4.79
CA PRO A 56 -10.98 24.91 4.80
C PRO A 56 -9.84 25.22 3.83
N SER A 57 -10.01 26.28 3.04
CA SER A 57 -9.01 26.71 2.04
C SER A 57 -7.71 27.16 2.70
N ASP A 58 -6.56 26.86 2.07
CA ASP A 58 -5.19 27.23 2.47
C ASP A 58 -4.86 28.74 2.43
N LYS A 59 -5.86 29.61 2.59
CA LYS A 59 -5.72 31.09 2.56
C LYS A 59 -4.72 31.64 3.60
N ARG A 60 -4.30 30.84 4.57
CA ARG A 60 -3.35 31.22 5.64
C ARG A 60 -1.93 30.67 5.42
N GLY A 61 -1.66 29.96 4.33
CA GLY A 61 -0.38 29.27 4.10
C GLY A 61 -0.20 28.04 5.00
N GLY A 62 0.68 27.12 4.60
CA GLY A 62 0.93 25.86 5.29
C GLY A 62 1.23 24.72 4.33
N ARG A 63 1.52 23.52 4.87
CA ARG A 63 1.58 22.30 4.07
C ARG A 63 0.15 21.96 3.61
N PRO A 64 -0.09 21.78 2.30
CA PRO A 64 -1.40 21.38 1.81
C PRO A 64 -1.85 20.06 2.47
N PRO A 65 -3.16 19.90 2.73
CA PRO A 65 -3.68 18.65 3.27
C PRO A 65 -3.51 17.49 2.27
N TYR A 66 -3.40 16.27 2.77
CA TYR A 66 -3.39 15.09 1.91
C TYR A 66 -4.72 14.95 1.13
N PRO A 67 -4.70 14.40 -0.10
CA PRO A 67 -5.91 14.15 -0.87
C PRO A 67 -6.96 13.35 -0.08
N THR A 68 -8.24 13.66 -0.28
CA THR A 68 -9.34 13.01 0.43
C THR A 68 -9.40 11.51 0.15
N GLU A 69 -9.15 11.10 -1.09
CA GLU A 69 -9.10 9.68 -1.45
C GLU A 69 -8.05 8.90 -0.65
N LEU A 70 -6.86 9.47 -0.47
CA LEU A 70 -5.80 8.86 0.32
C LEU A 70 -6.26 8.71 1.77
N MET A 71 -6.81 9.76 2.37
CA MET A 71 -7.29 9.74 3.75
C MET A 71 -8.41 8.70 3.97
N VAL A 72 -9.34 8.58 3.02
CA VAL A 72 -10.38 7.54 3.03
C VAL A 72 -9.76 6.15 3.05
N ARG A 73 -8.81 5.88 2.16
CA ARG A 73 -8.12 4.58 2.09
C ARG A 73 -7.38 4.27 3.39
N VAL A 74 -6.71 5.27 3.97
CA VAL A 74 -6.04 5.18 5.27
C VAL A 74 -7.03 4.81 6.39
N LEU A 75 -8.20 5.46 6.45
CA LEU A 75 -9.24 5.13 7.43
C LEU A 75 -9.80 3.70 7.24
N VAL A 76 -9.93 3.23 6.00
CA VAL A 76 -10.32 1.84 5.72
C VAL A 76 -9.28 0.86 6.26
N LEU A 77 -7.98 1.12 6.06
CA LEU A 77 -6.92 0.29 6.64
C LEU A 77 -6.98 0.29 8.17
N GLN A 78 -7.15 1.48 8.76
CA GLN A 78 -7.25 1.63 10.20
C GLN A 78 -8.39 0.78 10.78
N HIS A 79 -9.56 0.78 10.12
CA HIS A 79 -10.71 0.00 10.55
C HIS A 79 -10.54 -1.51 10.31
N LEU A 80 -10.09 -1.93 9.12
CA LEU A 80 -9.93 -3.35 8.77
C LEU A 80 -8.91 -4.08 9.64
N TYR A 81 -7.87 -3.38 10.09
CA TYR A 81 -6.79 -3.96 10.90
C TYR A 81 -6.82 -3.49 12.36
N ASN A 82 -7.84 -2.72 12.76
CA ASN A 82 -8.02 -2.17 14.11
C ASN A 82 -6.76 -1.47 14.64
N LEU A 83 -6.20 -0.56 13.84
CA LEU A 83 -4.94 0.13 14.12
C LEU A 83 -5.18 1.46 14.84
N SER A 84 -4.26 1.82 15.74
CA SER A 84 -4.11 3.21 16.17
C SER A 84 -3.46 4.05 15.07
N ASP A 85 -3.52 5.38 15.18
CA ASP A 85 -2.88 6.28 14.23
C ASP A 85 -1.36 6.02 14.12
N GLU A 86 -0.70 5.81 15.26
CA GLU A 86 0.74 5.50 15.32
C GLU A 86 1.05 4.13 14.67
N ALA A 87 0.24 3.11 14.95
CA ALA A 87 0.43 1.78 14.36
C ALA A 87 0.17 1.81 12.84
N LEU A 88 -0.80 2.61 12.40
CA LEU A 88 -1.11 2.83 11.00
C LEU A 88 0.06 3.51 10.29
N GLU A 89 0.62 4.58 10.84
CA GLU A 89 1.78 5.27 10.26
C GLU A 89 2.98 4.32 10.11
N TYR A 90 3.30 3.57 11.17
CA TYR A 90 4.38 2.58 11.13
C TYR A 90 4.13 1.51 10.05
N GLN A 91 2.93 0.93 10.00
CA GLN A 91 2.61 -0.10 9.01
C GLN A 91 2.54 0.44 7.58
N LEU A 92 2.13 1.69 7.38
CA LEU A 92 2.10 2.33 6.07
C LEU A 92 3.53 2.48 5.51
N LEU A 93 4.52 2.72 6.36
CA LEU A 93 5.92 2.83 5.96
C LEU A 93 6.56 1.46 5.66
N ASP A 94 6.15 0.40 6.36
CA ASP A 94 6.75 -0.93 6.24
C ASP A 94 6.07 -1.83 5.19
N ARG A 95 4.75 -1.70 5.01
CA ARG A 95 3.96 -2.65 4.21
C ARG A 95 3.70 -2.16 2.79
N LEU A 96 4.35 -2.81 1.82
CA LEU A 96 4.13 -2.56 0.39
C LEU A 96 2.64 -2.68 -0.03
N SER A 97 1.86 -3.58 0.56
CA SER A 97 0.43 -3.70 0.25
C SER A 97 -0.36 -2.46 0.66
N PHE A 98 -0.02 -1.84 1.79
CA PHE A 98 -0.66 -0.62 2.26
C PHE A 98 -0.28 0.58 1.40
N GLN A 99 1.01 0.70 1.07
CA GLN A 99 1.48 1.75 0.15
C GLN A 99 0.82 1.66 -1.21
N ARG A 100 0.71 0.44 -1.78
CA ARG A 100 -0.01 0.20 -3.03
C ARG A 100 -1.49 0.55 -2.92
N PHE A 101 -2.15 0.12 -1.85
CA PHE A 101 -3.57 0.40 -1.63
C PHE A 101 -3.86 1.90 -1.47
N CYS A 102 -2.97 2.64 -0.79
CA CYS A 102 -3.11 4.09 -0.59
C CYS A 102 -2.54 4.95 -1.73
N GLY A 103 -1.99 4.34 -2.80
CA GLY A 103 -1.39 5.07 -3.93
C GLY A 103 -0.04 5.74 -3.60
N LEU A 104 0.63 5.33 -2.53
CA LEU A 104 1.86 5.93 -2.01
C LEU A 104 3.15 5.27 -2.50
N ARG A 105 3.04 4.20 -3.31
CA ARG A 105 4.21 3.43 -3.75
C ARG A 105 5.24 4.24 -4.56
N HIS A 106 4.81 5.34 -5.16
CA HIS A 106 5.66 6.23 -5.98
C HIS A 106 5.65 7.68 -5.48
N SER A 107 5.13 7.91 -4.28
CA SER A 107 5.14 9.23 -3.61
C SER A 107 6.48 9.52 -2.98
#